data_AF-A0AAN7HTC2-F1
#
_entry.id   AF-A0AAN7HTC2-F1
#
_cell.length_a   1.000
_cell.length_b   1.000
_cell.length_c   1.000
_cell.angle_alpha   90.00
_cell.angle_beta   90.00
_cell.angle_gamma   90.00
#
_symmetry.space_group_name_H-M   'P 1'
#
loop_
_entity.id
_entity.type
_entity.pdbx_description
1 polymer ?
#
loop_
_entity_poly.entity_id
_entity_poly.type
_entity_poly.pdbx_seq_one_letter_code
_entity_poly.pdbx_strand_id
1 'polypeptide(L)'
;MDLILNYLDPVLLGNVYRAGSRSLARAMCANGDENIITSSSISSSITTTIIDGSRERICELAMDPDLWQRHSPSLFYLLFGTVCYYLNFDHALTRHPKFRPRQVRAEIRGLARIYSLGAASPWYEVAQYPLFYHRFVVPTPFSAYAFGPLETWVMSLPIYAYSFLWPMSDVAQLVIFFVTNLWTFVLHDNRDQFHTVHHKTVERNFGQFLDLWDRLGGTYADPNVFFSSVCDKRVKPIF
;
A
#
# COMPACT_ATOMS: atom_id res chain seq x y z
N MET A 1 -6.85 12.04 14.98
CA MET A 1 -6.17 10.75 14.78
C MET A 1 -5.60 10.24 16.10
N ASP A 2 -4.85 11.07 16.83
CA ASP A 2 -4.22 10.71 18.12
C ASP A 2 -5.20 10.25 19.20
N LEU A 3 -6.42 10.83 19.27
CA LEU A 3 -7.43 10.40 20.26
C LEU A 3 -7.96 8.98 20.01
N ILE A 4 -8.11 8.61 18.72
CA ILE A 4 -8.60 7.30 18.28
C ILE A 4 -7.48 6.26 18.41
N LEU A 5 -6.24 6.64 18.06
CA LEU A 5 -5.05 5.82 18.24
C LEU A 5 -4.76 5.56 19.72
N ASN A 6 -4.89 6.56 20.61
CA ASN A 6 -4.70 6.38 22.06
C ASN A 6 -5.68 5.38 22.69
N TYR A 7 -6.84 5.14 22.07
CA TYR A 7 -7.84 4.16 22.52
C TYR A 7 -7.70 2.80 21.83
N LEU A 8 -7.32 2.76 20.54
CA LEU A 8 -7.14 1.53 19.75
C LEU A 8 -5.77 0.85 19.97
N ASP A 9 -4.72 1.62 20.26
CA ASP A 9 -3.35 1.11 20.47
C ASP A 9 -3.23 0.12 21.63
N PRO A 10 -3.82 0.36 22.82
CA PRO A 10 -3.62 -0.54 23.95
C PRO A 10 -4.27 -1.92 23.75
N VAL A 11 -5.42 -1.96 23.08
CA VAL A 11 -6.34 -3.11 23.08
C VAL A 11 -6.12 -4.05 21.89
N LEU A 12 -5.89 -3.51 20.68
CA LEU A 12 -5.86 -4.29 19.45
C LEU A 12 -4.50 -4.24 18.77
N LEU A 13 -4.04 -3.04 18.40
CA LEU A 13 -2.80 -2.88 17.64
C LEU A 13 -1.58 -3.25 18.47
N GLY A 14 -1.49 -2.81 19.73
CA GLY A 14 -0.37 -3.10 20.62
C GLY A 14 -0.21 -4.60 20.89
N ASN A 15 -1.30 -5.37 20.98
CA ASN A 15 -1.21 -6.82 21.16
C ASN A 15 -0.69 -7.53 19.90
N VAL A 16 -1.14 -7.11 18.72
CA VAL A 16 -0.65 -7.64 17.43
C VAL A 16 0.81 -7.25 17.20
N TYR A 17 1.18 -5.98 17.41
CA TYR A 17 2.57 -5.50 17.31
C TYR A 17 3.49 -6.23 18.29
N ARG A 18 3.09 -6.36 19.57
CA ARG A 18 3.87 -7.10 20.57
C ARG A 18 3.96 -8.58 20.24
N ALA A 19 2.89 -9.21 19.77
CA ALA A 19 2.91 -10.62 19.36
C ALA A 19 3.83 -10.85 18.16
N GLY A 20 3.74 -9.99 17.14
CA GLY A 20 4.60 -10.03 15.95
C GLY A 20 6.07 -9.79 16.29
N SER A 21 6.37 -8.73 17.05
CA SER A 21 7.73 -8.42 17.53
C SER A 21 8.29 -9.57 18.38
N ARG A 22 7.52 -10.14 19.31
CA ARG A 22 7.96 -11.31 20.11
C ARG A 22 8.16 -12.58 19.28
N SER A 23 7.39 -12.77 18.21
CA SER A 23 7.57 -13.92 17.31
C SER A 23 8.84 -13.76 16.49
N LEU A 24 9.10 -12.55 15.95
CA LEU A 24 10.31 -12.25 15.20
C LEU A 24 11.54 -12.28 16.11
N ALA A 25 11.46 -11.71 17.30
CA ALA A 25 12.52 -11.76 18.31
C ALA A 25 12.83 -13.21 18.70
N ARG A 26 11.84 -14.08 18.87
CA ARG A 26 12.11 -15.51 19.11
C ARG A 26 12.80 -16.21 17.95
N ALA A 27 12.52 -15.83 16.71
CA ALA A 27 13.16 -16.41 15.53
C ALA A 27 14.59 -15.88 15.31
N MET A 28 14.83 -14.59 15.58
CA MET A 28 16.09 -13.91 15.26
C MET A 28 17.05 -13.84 16.45
N CYS A 29 16.50 -13.83 17.67
CA CYS A 29 17.20 -13.68 18.95
C CYS A 29 17.22 -14.96 19.77
N ALA A 30 16.86 -16.10 19.16
CA ALA A 30 17.17 -17.39 19.76
C ALA A 30 18.68 -17.47 19.93
N ASN A 31 19.10 -17.55 21.20
CA ASN A 31 20.46 -17.90 21.56
C ASN A 31 20.83 -19.18 20.80
N GLY A 32 21.96 -19.16 20.10
CA GLY A 32 22.56 -20.43 19.72
C GLY A 32 22.85 -21.17 21.00
N ASP A 33 22.12 -22.25 21.26
CA ASP A 33 22.35 -23.10 22.43
C ASP A 33 23.83 -23.48 22.46
N GLU A 34 24.42 -23.25 23.63
CA GLU A 34 25.80 -23.57 23.99
C GLU A 34 26.11 -25.02 23.62
N ASN A 35 27.14 -25.22 22.78
CA ASN A 35 27.97 -26.42 22.85
C ASN A 35 29.40 -26.08 22.39
N ILE A 36 30.26 -25.89 23.38
CA ILE A 36 31.71 -25.81 23.31
C ILE A 36 32.26 -27.12 22.75
N ILE A 37 32.90 -27.13 21.57
CA ILE A 37 34.01 -28.06 21.25
C ILE A 37 35.06 -27.35 20.35
N THR A 38 36.14 -26.94 21.03
CA THR A 38 37.56 -26.91 20.65
C THR A 38 38.04 -26.71 19.20
N SER A 39 38.94 -25.71 19.12
CA SER A 39 40.21 -25.68 18.38
C SER A 39 40.24 -25.26 16.90
N SER A 40 41.16 -24.32 16.65
CA SER A 40 41.72 -23.86 15.38
C SER A 40 40.92 -22.84 14.56
N SER A 41 41.28 -21.55 14.70
CA SER A 41 41.73 -20.64 13.62
C SER A 41 41.35 -19.18 13.92
N ILE A 42 42.34 -18.30 14.02
CA ILE A 42 42.18 -16.85 14.33
C ILE A 42 41.30 -16.11 13.31
N SER A 43 40.98 -16.74 12.16
CA SER A 43 40.03 -16.23 11.18
C SER A 43 38.55 -16.40 11.59
N SER A 44 38.22 -17.33 12.49
CA SER A 44 36.84 -17.59 12.89
C SER A 44 36.33 -16.61 13.94
N SER A 45 37.22 -15.99 14.73
CA SER A 45 36.87 -15.02 15.79
C SER A 45 36.36 -13.69 15.24
N ILE A 46 36.91 -13.17 14.15
CA ILE A 46 36.43 -11.92 13.54
C ILE A 46 35.05 -12.14 12.90
N THR A 47 34.87 -13.27 12.22
CA THR A 47 33.59 -13.61 11.57
C THR A 47 32.49 -13.90 12.59
N THR A 48 32.79 -14.56 13.72
CA THR A 48 31.82 -14.76 14.81
C THR A 48 31.45 -13.45 15.49
N THR A 49 32.40 -12.56 15.82
CA THR A 49 32.07 -11.24 16.41
C THR A 49 31.25 -10.36 15.46
N ILE A 50 31.52 -10.38 14.16
CA ILE A 50 30.74 -9.62 13.17
C ILE A 50 29.32 -10.20 13.03
N ILE A 51 29.19 -11.52 13.01
CA ILE A 51 27.88 -12.19 12.92
C ILE A 51 27.08 -11.97 14.20
N ASP A 52 27.69 -12.10 15.38
CA ASP A 52 27.04 -11.90 16.68
C ASP A 52 26.62 -10.44 16.87
N GLY A 53 27.50 -9.47 16.54
CA GLY A 53 27.15 -8.05 16.57
C GLY A 53 26.07 -7.67 15.55
N SER A 54 26.03 -8.34 14.40
CA SER A 54 24.94 -8.15 13.43
C SER A 54 23.62 -8.73 13.94
N ARG A 55 23.64 -9.87 14.62
CA ARG A 55 22.45 -10.51 15.21
C ARG A 55 21.88 -9.68 16.35
N GLU A 56 22.72 -9.18 17.24
CA GLU A 56 22.32 -8.29 18.33
C GLU A 56 21.65 -7.02 17.80
N ARG A 57 22.25 -6.38 16.80
CA ARG A 57 21.66 -5.20 16.16
C ARG A 57 20.33 -5.48 15.45
N ILE A 58 20.19 -6.64 14.80
CA ILE A 58 18.93 -7.07 14.18
C ILE A 58 17.86 -7.33 15.25
N CYS A 59 18.26 -7.89 16.39
CA CYS A 59 17.38 -8.14 17.53
C CYS A 59 16.89 -6.85 18.19
N GLU A 60 17.78 -5.90 18.42
CA GLU A 60 17.42 -4.56 18.91
C GLU A 60 16.40 -3.90 17.97
N LEU A 61 16.68 -3.90 16.66
CA LEU A 61 15.76 -3.36 15.65
C LEU A 61 14.41 -4.11 15.63
N ALA A 62 14.41 -5.44 15.74
CA ALA A 62 13.19 -6.24 15.75
C ALA A 62 12.31 -5.98 16.98
N MET A 63 12.89 -5.49 18.08
CA MET A 63 12.19 -5.15 19.31
C MET A 63 11.83 -3.66 19.41
N ASP A 64 12.28 -2.82 18.48
CA ASP A 64 12.02 -1.38 18.47
C ASP A 64 10.56 -1.08 18.01
N PRO A 65 9.68 -0.59 18.91
CA PRO A 65 8.30 -0.27 18.55
C PRO A 65 8.19 0.88 17.54
N ASP A 66 9.12 1.84 17.56
CA ASP A 66 9.11 2.98 16.64
C ASP A 66 9.42 2.52 15.21
N LEU A 67 10.30 1.52 15.08
CA LEU A 67 10.58 0.88 13.79
C LEU A 67 9.32 0.21 13.23
N TRP A 68 8.62 -0.58 14.04
CA TRP A 68 7.38 -1.24 13.63
C TRP A 68 6.28 -0.25 13.27
N GLN A 69 6.08 0.79 14.08
CA GLN A 69 5.08 1.81 13.81
C GLN A 69 5.39 2.58 12.52
N ARG A 70 6.66 2.91 12.28
CA ARG A 70 7.11 3.63 11.09
C ARG A 70 7.02 2.79 9.81
N HIS A 71 7.36 1.50 9.88
CA HIS A 71 7.52 0.66 8.68
C HIS A 71 6.36 -0.31 8.42
N SER A 72 5.46 -0.53 9.38
CA SER A 72 4.30 -1.41 9.19
C SER A 72 3.41 -1.04 7.99
N PRO A 73 3.15 0.24 7.65
CA PRO A 73 2.34 0.53 6.47
C PRO A 73 3.05 0.13 5.17
N SER A 74 4.39 0.29 5.14
CA SER A 74 5.21 -0.15 4.01
C SER A 74 5.18 -1.67 3.85
N LEU A 75 5.29 -2.40 4.97
CA LEU A 75 5.24 -3.87 4.97
C LEU A 75 3.86 -4.37 4.53
N PHE A 76 2.80 -3.79 5.06
CA PHE A 76 1.42 -4.08 4.65
C PHE A 76 1.27 -3.85 3.15
N TYR A 77 1.68 -2.69 2.66
CA TYR A 77 1.60 -2.37 1.24
C TYR A 77 2.39 -3.34 0.36
N LEU A 78 3.63 -3.67 0.74
CA LEU A 78 4.46 -4.56 -0.06
C LEU A 78 3.87 -5.97 -0.07
N LEU A 79 3.41 -6.47 1.08
CA LEU A 79 2.78 -7.78 1.19
C LEU A 79 1.50 -7.86 0.34
N PHE A 80 0.54 -6.97 0.57
CA PHE A 80 -0.76 -7.02 -0.12
C PHE A 80 -0.63 -6.64 -1.60
N GLY A 81 0.20 -5.64 -1.91
CA GLY A 81 0.52 -5.28 -3.30
C GLY A 81 1.13 -6.45 -4.06
N THR A 82 2.06 -7.19 -3.44
CA THR A 82 2.61 -8.42 -4.03
C THR A 82 1.55 -9.50 -4.19
N VAL A 83 0.73 -9.77 -3.18
CA VAL A 83 -0.33 -10.78 -3.25
C VAL A 83 -1.31 -10.45 -4.38
N CYS A 84 -1.83 -9.23 -4.46
CA CYS A 84 -2.74 -8.79 -5.52
C CYS A 84 -2.06 -8.83 -6.89
N TYR A 85 -0.80 -8.39 -6.99
CA TYR A 85 -0.06 -8.41 -8.24
C TYR A 85 0.13 -9.82 -8.83
N TYR A 86 0.23 -10.85 -7.99
CA TYR A 86 0.39 -12.23 -8.47
C TYR A 86 -0.92 -12.99 -8.61
N LEU A 87 -1.91 -12.73 -7.74
CA LEU A 87 -3.14 -13.52 -7.70
C LEU A 87 -4.28 -12.93 -8.54
N ASN A 88 -4.29 -11.63 -8.78
CA ASN A 88 -5.45 -10.94 -9.35
C ASN A 88 -5.08 -10.09 -10.58
N PHE A 89 -3.92 -9.41 -10.56
CA PHE A 89 -3.50 -8.52 -11.66
C PHE A 89 -3.37 -9.23 -13.03
N ASP A 90 -4.09 -8.74 -14.03
CA ASP A 90 -3.98 -9.21 -15.41
C ASP A 90 -2.62 -8.82 -16.01
N HIS A 91 -1.67 -9.75 -15.96
CA HIS A 91 -0.35 -9.56 -16.55
C HIS A 91 -0.37 -9.30 -18.07
N ALA A 92 -1.45 -9.59 -18.80
CA ALA A 92 -1.56 -9.20 -20.21
C ALA A 92 -1.55 -7.67 -20.40
N LEU A 93 -1.95 -6.91 -19.38
CA LEU A 93 -1.87 -5.44 -19.35
C LEU A 93 -0.44 -4.92 -19.45
N THR A 94 0.56 -5.70 -19.05
CA THR A 94 1.98 -5.32 -19.16
C THR A 94 2.45 -5.17 -20.61
N ARG A 95 1.72 -5.75 -21.57
CA ARG A 95 2.00 -5.63 -23.01
C ARG A 95 1.36 -4.39 -23.64
N HIS A 96 0.57 -3.63 -22.87
CA HIS A 96 -0.10 -2.45 -23.37
C HIS A 96 0.93 -1.36 -23.77
N PRO A 97 0.76 -0.65 -24.89
CA PRO A 97 1.74 0.36 -25.35
C PRO A 97 2.01 1.49 -24.34
N LYS A 98 1.04 1.78 -23.48
CA LYS A 98 1.15 2.78 -22.40
C LYS A 98 1.71 2.22 -21.08
N PHE A 99 2.00 0.92 -21.00
CA PHE A 99 2.67 0.32 -19.84
C PHE A 99 4.16 0.63 -19.91
N ARG A 100 4.71 1.30 -18.89
CA ARG A 100 6.09 1.80 -18.96
C ARG A 100 7.11 0.71 -18.64
N PRO A 101 8.33 0.78 -19.22
CA PRO A 101 9.40 -0.13 -18.81
C PRO A 101 9.74 0.08 -17.33
N ARG A 102 9.82 -1.02 -16.57
CA ARG A 102 10.09 -1.02 -15.12
C ARG A 102 9.05 -0.23 -14.30
N GLN A 103 7.81 -0.14 -14.77
CA GLN A 103 6.73 0.60 -14.09
C GLN A 103 6.53 0.14 -12.65
N VAL A 104 6.41 -1.18 -12.40
CA VAL A 104 6.27 -1.75 -11.04
C VAL A 104 7.39 -1.28 -10.10
N ARG A 105 8.65 -1.24 -10.58
CA ARG A 105 9.79 -0.73 -9.78
C ARG A 105 9.70 0.77 -9.54
N ALA A 106 9.08 1.53 -10.44
CA ALA A 106 8.87 2.96 -10.24
C ALA A 106 7.73 3.22 -9.24
N GLU A 107 6.66 2.44 -9.30
CA GLU A 107 5.53 2.47 -8.36
C GLU A 107 6.01 2.14 -6.94
N ILE A 108 6.70 1.00 -6.76
CA ILE A 108 7.24 0.59 -5.46
C ILE A 108 8.24 1.63 -4.92
N ARG A 109 9.15 2.15 -5.74
CA ARG A 109 10.11 3.19 -5.28
C ARG A 109 9.43 4.50 -4.93
N GLY A 110 8.42 4.87 -5.71
CA GLY A 110 7.63 6.06 -5.44
C GLY A 110 6.99 5.99 -4.08
N LEU A 111 6.39 4.84 -3.78
CA LEU A 111 5.70 4.62 -2.53
C LEU A 111 6.62 4.36 -1.34
N ALA A 112 7.72 3.63 -1.54
CA ALA A 112 8.76 3.49 -0.52
C ALA A 112 9.28 4.87 -0.09
N ARG A 113 9.39 5.85 -0.99
CA ARG A 113 9.74 7.23 -0.62
C ARG A 113 8.66 7.88 0.27
N ILE A 114 7.38 7.66 -0.02
CA ILE A 114 6.23 8.16 0.77
C ILE A 114 6.29 7.62 2.21
N TYR A 115 6.41 6.31 2.38
CA TYR A 115 6.29 5.67 3.70
C TYR A 115 7.62 5.49 4.45
N SER A 116 8.79 5.70 3.83
CA SER A 116 10.09 5.63 4.52
C SER A 116 10.42 6.88 5.33
N LEU A 117 9.72 7.99 5.10
CA LEU A 117 9.78 9.16 5.97
C LEU A 117 8.55 9.13 6.86
N GLY A 118 8.69 8.50 8.04
CA GLY A 118 7.67 8.49 9.07
C GLY A 118 7.17 9.91 9.34
N ALA A 119 5.85 10.08 9.28
CA ALA A 119 5.13 11.35 9.21
C ALA A 119 5.58 12.19 8.00
N ALA A 120 4.82 12.10 6.90
CA ALA A 120 5.04 12.98 5.77
C ALA A 120 4.90 14.43 6.26
N SER A 121 6.03 15.16 6.25
CA SER A 121 5.99 16.61 6.39
C SER A 121 5.02 17.17 5.34
N PRO A 122 4.19 18.17 5.66
CA PRO A 122 3.31 18.81 4.68
C PRO A 122 4.06 19.26 3.41
N TRP A 123 5.35 19.59 3.53
CA TRP A 123 6.22 19.96 2.40
C TRP A 123 6.69 18.77 1.58
N TYR A 124 6.87 17.60 2.21
CA TYR A 124 7.17 16.35 1.51
C TYR A 124 5.97 15.89 0.69
N GLU A 125 4.77 16.09 1.25
CA GLU A 125 3.49 15.85 0.60
C GLU A 125 3.31 16.73 -0.66
N VAL A 126 3.57 18.04 -0.56
CA VAL A 126 3.48 18.98 -1.70
C VAL A 126 4.50 18.67 -2.80
N ALA A 127 5.73 18.25 -2.46
CA ALA A 127 6.77 17.96 -3.44
C ALA A 127 6.48 16.72 -4.32
N GLN A 128 5.57 15.85 -3.91
CA GLN A 128 5.22 14.60 -4.63
C GLN A 128 4.11 14.78 -5.67
N TYR A 129 3.42 15.93 -5.66
CA TYR A 129 2.32 16.27 -6.55
C TYR A 129 2.56 15.91 -8.05
N PRO A 130 3.75 16.15 -8.65
CA PRO A 130 3.98 15.84 -10.06
C PRO A 130 4.29 14.36 -10.35
N LEU A 131 4.57 13.55 -9.33
CA LEU A 131 5.12 12.20 -9.52
C LEU A 131 4.06 11.15 -9.83
N PHE A 132 2.81 11.37 -9.42
CA PHE A 132 1.81 10.31 -9.34
C PHE A 132 0.47 10.59 -10.00
N TYR A 133 0.09 11.87 -10.19
CA TYR A 133 -1.22 12.22 -10.76
C TYR A 133 -1.44 11.57 -12.13
N HIS A 134 -2.29 10.52 -12.17
CA HIS A 134 -2.61 9.66 -13.31
C HIS A 134 -1.42 9.31 -14.22
N ARG A 135 -0.22 9.22 -13.66
CA ARG A 135 1.01 8.95 -14.43
C ARG A 135 0.96 7.57 -15.09
N PHE A 136 0.25 6.65 -14.44
CA PHE A 136 0.09 5.26 -14.82
C PHE A 136 -1.30 5.02 -15.40
N VAL A 137 -1.42 5.15 -16.72
CA VAL A 137 -2.67 4.92 -17.47
C VAL A 137 -3.10 3.44 -17.40
N VAL A 138 -2.17 2.54 -17.11
CA VAL A 138 -2.44 1.13 -16.80
C VAL A 138 -1.89 0.92 -15.39
N PRO A 139 -2.68 1.20 -14.35
CA PRO A 139 -2.25 1.05 -12.97
C PRO A 139 -1.98 -0.43 -12.65
N THR A 140 -1.08 -0.68 -11.70
CA THR A 140 -0.96 -1.98 -11.03
C THR A 140 -1.40 -1.85 -9.57
N PRO A 141 -1.56 -2.94 -8.80
CA PRO A 141 -1.82 -2.85 -7.36
C PRO A 141 -0.81 -1.99 -6.60
N PHE A 142 0.43 -1.86 -7.10
CA PHE A 142 1.44 -0.99 -6.48
C PHE A 142 1.16 0.51 -6.69
N SER A 143 0.32 0.90 -7.64
CA SER A 143 -0.13 2.29 -7.79
C SER A 143 -1.33 2.65 -6.91
N ALA A 144 -1.83 1.72 -6.09
CA ALA A 144 -3.05 1.92 -5.29
C ALA A 144 -2.99 3.10 -4.29
N TYR A 145 -1.80 3.57 -3.92
CA TYR A 145 -1.61 4.76 -3.07
C TYR A 145 -0.74 5.83 -3.75
N ALA A 146 -0.65 5.77 -5.07
CA ALA A 146 0.04 6.78 -5.88
C ALA A 146 -0.88 7.99 -6.11
N PHE A 147 -1.34 8.62 -5.03
CA PHE A 147 -2.20 9.80 -5.08
C PHE A 147 -1.50 11.03 -4.53
N GLY A 148 -2.03 12.21 -4.87
CA GLY A 148 -1.65 13.42 -4.17
C GLY A 148 -2.02 13.31 -2.68
N PRO A 149 -1.22 13.84 -1.75
CA PRO A 149 -1.56 13.79 -0.33
C PRO A 149 -2.87 14.52 0.02
N LEU A 150 -3.10 15.70 -0.57
CA LEU A 150 -4.37 16.41 -0.42
C LEU A 150 -5.55 15.59 -0.97
N GLU A 151 -5.35 14.98 -2.14
CA GLU A 151 -6.34 14.10 -2.77
C GLU A 151 -6.64 12.91 -1.86
N THR A 152 -5.61 12.25 -1.32
CA THR A 152 -5.73 11.13 -0.38
C THR A 152 -6.49 11.55 0.87
N TRP A 153 -6.14 12.72 1.44
CA TRP A 153 -6.81 13.25 2.62
C TRP A 153 -8.29 13.47 2.34
N VAL A 154 -8.63 14.22 1.28
CA VAL A 154 -10.01 14.50 0.89
C VAL A 154 -10.80 13.23 0.55
N MET A 155 -10.23 12.31 -0.22
CA MET A 155 -10.89 11.03 -0.56
C MET A 155 -11.11 10.14 0.65
N SER A 156 -10.24 10.24 1.66
CA SER A 156 -10.37 9.48 2.91
C SER A 156 -11.31 10.11 3.93
N LEU A 157 -11.62 11.41 3.80
CA LEU A 157 -12.50 12.13 4.73
C LEU A 157 -13.86 11.44 4.89
N PRO A 158 -14.59 11.01 3.85
CA PRO A 158 -15.88 10.34 4.05
C PRO A 158 -15.78 9.08 4.92
N ILE A 159 -14.69 8.32 4.82
CA ILE A 159 -14.47 7.07 5.57
C ILE A 159 -14.14 7.35 7.05
N TYR A 160 -13.37 8.40 7.33
CA TYR A 160 -12.96 8.75 8.69
C TYR A 160 -13.91 9.72 9.39
N ALA A 161 -14.56 10.60 8.63
CA ALA A 161 -15.47 11.61 9.16
C ALA A 161 -16.82 11.01 9.54
N TYR A 162 -17.17 9.85 8.98
CA TYR A 162 -18.44 9.18 9.25
C TYR A 162 -18.64 8.87 10.74
N SER A 163 -17.58 8.53 11.48
CA SER A 163 -17.66 8.31 12.94
C SER A 163 -18.04 9.56 13.74
N PHE A 164 -17.87 10.76 13.17
CA PHE A 164 -18.33 12.01 13.80
C PHE A 164 -19.77 12.36 13.43
N LEU A 165 -20.28 11.84 12.31
CA LEU A 165 -21.66 12.05 11.86
C LEU A 165 -22.61 11.03 12.46
N TRP A 166 -22.15 9.80 12.68
CA TRP A 166 -22.94 8.72 13.26
C TRP A 166 -22.15 7.98 14.34
N PRO A 167 -22.76 7.71 15.53
CA PRO A 167 -22.09 6.97 16.58
C PRO A 167 -21.75 5.56 16.09
N MET A 168 -20.45 5.26 16.01
CA MET A 168 -19.91 3.98 15.54
C MET A 168 -18.87 3.46 16.55
N SER A 169 -18.80 2.14 16.72
CA SER A 169 -17.77 1.53 17.57
C SER A 169 -16.38 1.65 16.95
N ASP A 170 -15.37 1.65 17.81
CA ASP A 170 -13.96 1.57 17.45
C ASP A 170 -13.64 0.33 16.59
N VAL A 171 -14.23 -0.82 16.91
CA VAL A 171 -14.10 -2.06 16.11
C VAL A 171 -14.67 -1.88 14.70
N ALA A 172 -15.83 -1.25 14.55
CA ALA A 172 -16.44 -1.02 13.24
C ALA A 172 -15.60 -0.04 12.40
N GLN A 173 -15.07 1.03 13.02
CA GLN A 173 -14.13 1.94 12.35
C GLN A 173 -12.87 1.20 11.88
N LEU A 174 -12.34 0.30 12.69
CA LEU A 174 -11.15 -0.48 12.34
C LEU A 174 -11.44 -1.46 11.18
N VAL A 175 -12.58 -2.13 11.18
CA VAL A 175 -13.00 -3.01 10.07
C VAL A 175 -13.14 -2.21 8.79
N ILE A 176 -13.81 -1.06 8.82
CA ILE A 176 -13.96 -0.19 7.65
C ILE A 176 -12.58 0.30 7.16
N PHE A 177 -11.68 0.65 8.07
CA PHE A 177 -10.31 1.02 7.72
C PHE A 177 -9.60 -0.12 6.96
N PHE A 178 -9.61 -1.35 7.49
CA PHE A 178 -8.96 -2.49 6.82
C PHE A 178 -9.60 -2.82 5.47
N VAL A 179 -10.94 -2.87 5.40
CA VAL A 179 -11.67 -3.18 4.17
C VAL A 179 -11.41 -2.12 3.09
N THR A 180 -11.44 -0.84 3.46
CA THR A 180 -11.13 0.28 2.56
C THR A 180 -9.71 0.18 1.99
N ASN A 181 -8.73 -0.13 2.85
CA ASN A 181 -7.33 -0.27 2.41
C ASN A 181 -7.17 -1.48 1.48
N LEU A 182 -7.80 -2.61 1.79
CA LEU A 182 -7.78 -3.79 0.93
C LEU A 182 -8.46 -3.52 -0.43
N TRP A 183 -9.63 -2.87 -0.41
CA TRP A 183 -10.39 -2.52 -1.61
C TRP A 183 -9.57 -1.63 -2.55
N THR A 184 -8.77 -0.73 -2.00
CA THR A 184 -7.91 0.17 -2.78
C THR A 184 -6.91 -0.60 -3.66
N PHE A 185 -6.39 -1.75 -3.21
CA PHE A 185 -5.58 -2.62 -4.08
C PHE A 185 -6.41 -3.32 -5.16
N VAL A 186 -7.59 -3.84 -4.78
CA VAL A 186 -8.47 -4.60 -5.67
C VAL A 186 -9.02 -3.74 -6.82
N LEU A 187 -9.25 -2.45 -6.58
CA LEU A 187 -9.71 -1.51 -7.62
C LEU A 187 -8.68 -1.24 -8.72
N HIS A 188 -7.39 -1.36 -8.42
CA HIS A 188 -6.29 -1.03 -9.34
C HIS A 188 -5.78 -2.23 -10.13
N ASP A 189 -6.62 -3.24 -10.24
CA ASP A 189 -6.23 -4.57 -10.67
C ASP A 189 -6.88 -4.96 -12.02
N ASN A 190 -8.13 -4.55 -12.23
CA ASN A 190 -8.97 -5.19 -13.23
C ASN A 190 -9.17 -4.36 -14.51
N ARG A 191 -9.25 -5.06 -15.64
CA ARG A 191 -9.28 -4.49 -17.00
C ARG A 191 -10.62 -3.84 -17.34
N ASP A 192 -11.70 -4.32 -16.73
CA ASP A 192 -13.10 -3.97 -17.06
C ASP A 192 -13.82 -3.19 -15.95
N GLN A 193 -13.09 -2.70 -14.95
CA GLN A 193 -13.70 -2.00 -13.83
C GLN A 193 -14.06 -0.55 -14.16
N PHE A 194 -15.17 -0.12 -13.57
CA PHE A 194 -15.66 1.25 -13.52
C PHE A 194 -14.54 2.29 -13.29
N HIS A 195 -13.66 2.04 -12.34
CA HIS A 195 -12.54 2.91 -12.00
C HIS A 195 -11.41 2.90 -13.06
N THR A 196 -11.26 1.84 -13.85
CA THR A 196 -10.27 1.79 -14.94
C THR A 196 -10.62 2.79 -16.05
N VAL A 197 -11.91 3.04 -16.30
CA VAL A 197 -12.36 4.09 -17.22
C VAL A 197 -11.87 5.47 -16.75
N HIS A 198 -11.97 5.75 -15.45
CA HIS A 198 -11.45 6.99 -14.85
C HIS A 198 -9.96 7.19 -15.13
N HIS A 199 -9.12 6.15 -14.97
CA HIS A 199 -7.69 6.23 -15.32
C HIS A 199 -7.42 6.45 -16.83
N LYS A 200 -8.38 6.18 -17.72
CA LYS A 200 -8.23 6.42 -19.17
C LYS A 200 -8.67 7.81 -19.60
N THR A 201 -9.73 8.36 -19.00
CA THR A 201 -10.35 9.61 -19.45
C THR A 201 -10.27 10.75 -18.46
N VAL A 202 -10.01 10.49 -17.18
CA VAL A 202 -9.99 11.40 -16.01
C VAL A 202 -11.25 12.27 -15.77
N GLU A 203 -12.15 12.37 -16.75
CA GLU A 203 -13.37 13.20 -16.73
C GLU A 203 -14.66 12.42 -16.43
N ARG A 204 -14.55 11.10 -16.16
CA ARG A 204 -15.68 10.18 -15.99
C ARG A 204 -15.40 9.23 -14.82
N ASN A 205 -16.46 8.64 -14.28
CA ASN A 205 -16.41 7.59 -13.25
C ASN A 205 -15.58 7.97 -12.02
N PHE A 206 -15.89 9.10 -11.41
CA PHE A 206 -15.16 9.63 -10.24
C PHE A 206 -15.35 8.78 -8.98
N GLY A 207 -16.46 8.05 -8.88
CA GLY A 207 -16.78 7.19 -7.75
C GLY A 207 -15.72 6.11 -7.52
N GLN A 208 -15.25 5.99 -6.28
CA GLN A 208 -14.27 4.99 -5.91
C GLN A 208 -14.93 3.62 -5.60
N PHE A 209 -16.09 3.63 -4.94
CA PHE A 209 -16.77 2.41 -4.48
C PHE A 209 -18.06 2.12 -5.25
N LEU A 210 -18.79 3.17 -5.59
CA LEU A 210 -20.12 3.11 -6.19
C LEU A 210 -20.20 4.12 -7.32
N ASP A 211 -21.02 3.81 -8.31
CA ASP A 211 -21.28 4.67 -9.47
C ASP A 211 -22.49 5.60 -9.28
N LEU A 212 -23.14 5.54 -8.11
CA LEU A 212 -24.38 6.26 -7.81
C LEU A 212 -24.27 7.75 -8.11
N TRP A 213 -23.23 8.40 -7.60
CA TRP A 213 -23.04 9.84 -7.79
C TRP A 213 -22.62 10.19 -9.22
N ASP A 214 -21.94 9.28 -9.93
CA ASP A 214 -21.65 9.47 -11.35
C ASP A 214 -22.90 9.36 -12.22
N ARG A 215 -23.83 8.48 -11.87
CA ARG A 215 -25.13 8.37 -12.54
C ARG A 215 -25.98 9.61 -12.29
N LEU A 216 -26.02 10.08 -11.04
CA LEU A 216 -26.77 11.29 -10.67
C LEU A 216 -26.14 12.55 -11.28
N GLY A 217 -24.81 12.64 -11.31
CA GLY A 217 -24.06 13.77 -11.86
C GLY A 217 -23.84 13.73 -13.37
N GLY A 218 -24.27 12.66 -14.07
CA GLY A 218 -24.11 12.51 -15.51
C GLY A 218 -22.67 12.20 -15.99
N THR A 219 -21.78 11.83 -15.08
CA THR A 219 -20.37 11.51 -15.34
C THR A 219 -20.12 10.01 -15.50
N TYR A 220 -21.17 9.18 -15.37
CA TYR A 220 -21.10 7.73 -15.59
C TYR A 220 -20.77 7.38 -17.04
N ALA A 221 -19.84 6.43 -17.21
CA ALA A 221 -19.47 5.80 -18.45
C ALA A 221 -19.41 4.27 -18.25
N ASP A 222 -20.16 3.53 -19.07
CA ASP A 222 -20.20 2.08 -19.01
C ASP A 222 -18.86 1.46 -19.48
N PRO A 223 -18.18 0.65 -18.66
CA PRO A 223 -16.90 0.05 -19.04
C PRO A 223 -16.96 -0.83 -20.28
N ASN A 224 -18.01 -1.63 -20.45
CA ASN A 224 -18.13 -2.55 -21.59
C ASN A 224 -18.27 -1.76 -22.89
N VAL A 225 -19.08 -0.70 -22.88
CA VAL A 225 -19.24 0.20 -24.04
C VAL A 225 -17.96 0.99 -24.29
N PHE A 226 -17.33 1.49 -23.23
CA PHE A 226 -16.09 2.25 -23.33
C PHE A 226 -14.96 1.43 -23.96
N PHE A 227 -14.74 0.20 -23.49
CA PHE A 227 -13.67 -0.65 -24.00
C PHE A 227 -14.00 -1.32 -25.35
N SER A 228 -15.28 -1.63 -25.63
CA SER A 228 -15.68 -2.13 -26.95
C SER A 228 -15.55 -1.08 -28.05
N SER A 229 -15.96 0.18 -27.79
CA SER A 229 -15.81 1.27 -28.75
C SER A 229 -14.34 1.62 -29.05
N VAL A 230 -13.42 1.44 -28.10
CA VAL A 230 -11.97 1.58 -28.34
C VAL A 230 -11.42 0.44 -29.20
N CYS A 231 -11.93 -0.78 -29.02
CA CYS A 231 -11.56 -1.90 -29.88
C CYS A 231 -12.05 -1.72 -31.32
N ASP A 232 -13.26 -1.18 -31.51
CA ASP A 232 -13.80 -0.85 -32.83
C ASP A 232 -13.08 0.32 -33.50
N LYS A 233 -12.65 1.34 -32.73
CA LYS A 233 -11.87 2.48 -33.27
C LYS A 233 -10.44 2.13 -33.73
N ARG A 234 -9.98 0.87 -33.58
CA ARG A 234 -8.84 0.35 -34.39
C ARG A 234 -9.19 0.20 -35.87
N VAL A 235 -10.43 0.44 -36.25
CA VAL A 235 -10.92 0.77 -37.60
C VAL A 235 -11.40 2.23 -37.61
N LYS A 236 -10.45 3.17 -37.75
CA LYS A 236 -10.58 4.63 -37.98
C LYS A 236 -11.50 5.45 -37.02
N PRO A 237 -11.10 6.67 -36.63
CA PRO A 237 -11.93 7.53 -35.80
C PRO A 237 -13.07 8.11 -36.63
N ILE A 238 -14.29 8.03 -36.09
CA ILE A 238 -15.41 8.87 -36.49
C ILE A 238 -15.58 9.92 -35.38
N PHE A 239 -15.28 11.16 -35.79
CA PHE A 239 -15.35 12.48 -35.14
C PHE A 239 -14.51 12.73 -33.89
#